data_AF-A0A842MML4-F1
#
_entry.id   AF-A0A842MML4-F1
#
_cell.length_a   1.000
_cell.length_b   1.000
_cell.length_c   1.000
_cell.angle_alpha   90.00
_cell.angle_beta   90.00
_cell.angle_gamma   90.00
#
_symmetry.space_group_name_H-M   'P 1'
#
loop_
_entity.id
_entity.type
_entity.pdbx_description
1 polymer ?
#
loop_
_entity_poly.entity_id
_entity_poly.type
_entity_poly.pdbx_seq_one_letter_code
_entity_poly.pdbx_strand_id
1 'polypeptide(L)'
;MEEIPAVTIRRGKIRRENKIWKKKERVELIEELIEKYGTVYIIDMDGKKGSPNLKLYKSIGKKIWVDTFPRDLNDILDLVVCGIEKITIRSFDEKYLEEIKNTIENEVFIFDEIEKAKKYKFAGVVTEKDLDCDCELQIWKLSGDFIRRVK
;
A
#
# COMPACT_ATOMS: atom_id res chain seq x y z
N MET A 1 -2.85 -2.87 -19.59
CA MET A 1 -2.94 -3.27 -18.18
C MET A 1 -1.99 -2.37 -17.43
N GLU A 2 -2.47 -1.63 -16.43
CA GLU A 2 -1.62 -0.73 -15.63
C GLU A 2 -0.75 -1.58 -14.69
N GLU A 3 0.55 -1.29 -14.63
CA GLU A 3 1.50 -2.00 -13.77
C GLU A 3 2.30 -1.00 -12.93
N ILE A 4 2.35 -1.23 -11.62
CA ILE A 4 3.10 -0.42 -10.67
C ILE A 4 4.20 -1.29 -10.07
N PRO A 5 5.46 -0.83 -9.98
CA PRO A 5 6.52 -1.59 -9.33
C PRO A 5 6.17 -1.81 -7.85
N ALA A 6 6.38 -3.03 -7.36
CA ALA A 6 6.23 -3.39 -5.96
C ALA A 6 7.61 -3.60 -5.33
N VAL A 7 7.77 -3.12 -4.09
CA VAL A 7 8.96 -3.32 -3.27
C VAL A 7 8.57 -3.78 -1.88
N THR A 8 9.44 -4.54 -1.23
CA THR A 8 9.25 -4.92 0.18
C THR A 8 10.30 -4.26 1.07
N ILE A 9 9.88 -3.62 2.16
CA ILE A 9 10.79 -3.15 3.21
C ILE A 9 10.82 -4.16 4.35
N ARG A 10 12.02 -4.54 4.79
CA ARG A 10 12.21 -5.36 6.00
C ARG A 10 13.59 -5.15 6.60
N ARG A 11 13.64 -4.95 7.90
CA ARG A 11 14.82 -4.48 8.67
C ARG A 11 15.36 -3.15 8.11
N GLY A 12 14.46 -2.28 7.65
CA GLY A 12 14.77 -1.00 7.03
C GLY A 12 15.54 -1.11 5.71
N LYS A 13 15.54 -2.26 5.04
CA LYS A 13 16.15 -2.46 3.71
C LYS A 13 15.06 -2.70 2.68
N ILE A 14 15.23 -2.17 1.48
CA ILE A 14 14.33 -2.48 0.36
C ILE A 14 14.80 -3.77 -0.30
N ARG A 15 13.84 -4.64 -0.62
CA ARG A 15 14.01 -5.84 -1.45
C ARG A 15 13.08 -5.74 -2.65
N ARG A 16 13.64 -6.03 -3.81
CA ARG A 16 12.96 -6.11 -5.11
C ARG A 16 13.78 -7.05 -5.98
N GLU A 17 13.13 -7.97 -6.67
CA GLU A 17 13.78 -9.05 -7.43
C GLU A 17 14.75 -9.81 -6.50
N ASN A 18 15.95 -10.10 -6.99
CA ASN A 18 17.03 -10.74 -6.23
C ASN A 18 18.02 -9.72 -5.61
N LYS A 19 17.62 -8.45 -5.47
CA LYS A 19 18.49 -7.36 -4.99
C LYS A 19 18.01 -6.78 -3.66
N ILE A 20 18.97 -6.27 -2.88
CA ILE A 20 18.74 -5.66 -1.57
C ILE A 20 19.46 -4.31 -1.53
N TRP A 21 18.71 -3.25 -1.24
CA TRP A 21 19.23 -1.89 -1.07
C TRP A 21 19.31 -1.53 0.40
N LYS A 22 20.45 -0.96 0.80
CA LYS A 22 20.71 -0.55 2.18
C LYS A 22 19.94 0.73 2.49
N LYS A 23 19.83 1.07 3.79
CA LYS A 23 19.08 2.23 4.28
C LYS A 23 19.37 3.53 3.54
N LYS A 24 20.64 3.77 3.16
CA LYS A 24 21.12 4.97 2.48
C LYS A 24 20.70 5.07 1.00
N GLU A 25 20.42 3.94 0.35
CA GLU A 25 20.08 3.84 -1.08
C GLU A 25 18.56 3.86 -1.31
N ARG A 26 17.75 3.89 -0.23
CA ARG A 26 16.31 3.66 -0.33
C ARG A 26 15.55 4.79 -1.01
N VAL A 27 15.91 6.03 -0.70
CA VAL A 27 15.21 7.21 -1.23
C VAL A 27 15.44 7.28 -2.73
N GLU A 28 16.70 7.25 -3.16
CA GLU A 28 17.11 7.24 -4.56
C GLU A 28 16.41 6.14 -5.36
N LEU A 29 16.42 4.89 -4.89
CA LEU A 29 15.70 3.80 -5.57
C LEU A 29 14.20 4.07 -5.72
N ILE A 30 13.54 4.57 -4.67
CA ILE A 30 12.11 4.83 -4.72
C ILE A 30 11.82 6.00 -5.68
N GLU A 31 12.64 7.05 -5.65
CA GLU A 31 12.53 8.18 -6.57
C GLU A 31 12.71 7.76 -8.03
N GLU A 32 13.69 6.91 -8.34
CA GLU A 32 13.88 6.33 -9.67
C GLU A 32 12.65 5.54 -10.15
N LEU A 33 12.06 4.73 -9.26
CA LEU A 33 10.84 3.97 -9.58
C LEU A 33 9.65 4.90 -9.80
N ILE A 34 9.50 5.94 -8.98
CA ILE A 34 8.45 6.96 -9.12
C ILE A 34 8.61 7.74 -10.42
N GLU A 35 9.83 8.14 -10.79
CA GLU A 35 10.09 8.86 -12.03
C GLU A 35 9.71 8.01 -13.25
N LYS A 36 10.02 6.71 -13.21
CA LYS A 36 9.74 5.80 -14.33
C LYS A 36 8.28 5.35 -14.44
N TYR A 37 7.61 5.12 -13.31
CA TYR A 37 6.28 4.50 -13.28
C TYR A 37 5.18 5.40 -12.69
N GLY A 38 5.52 6.62 -12.26
CA GLY A 38 4.62 7.56 -11.59
C GLY A 38 4.38 7.25 -10.11
N THR A 39 4.47 5.99 -9.71
CA THR A 39 4.28 5.53 -8.32
C THR A 39 5.00 4.22 -8.04
N VAL A 40 5.04 3.81 -6.76
CA VAL A 40 5.56 2.52 -6.29
C VAL A 40 4.68 1.97 -5.17
N TYR A 41 4.42 0.68 -5.21
CA TYR A 41 3.74 -0.06 -4.15
C TYR A 41 4.75 -0.58 -3.13
N ILE A 42 4.62 -0.19 -1.87
CA ILE A 42 5.57 -0.52 -0.81
C ILE A 42 4.89 -1.41 0.22
N ILE A 43 5.36 -2.65 0.35
CA ILE A 43 4.97 -3.56 1.44
C ILE A 43 5.98 -3.43 2.57
N ASP A 44 5.61 -2.76 3.66
CA ASP A 44 6.45 -2.54 4.83
C ASP A 44 6.24 -3.62 5.90
N MET A 45 7.07 -4.66 5.82
CA MET A 45 7.04 -5.76 6.77
C MET A 45 7.54 -5.37 8.17
N ASP A 46 8.19 -4.22 8.33
CA ASP A 46 8.54 -3.70 9.65
C ASP A 46 7.32 -3.05 10.32
N GLY A 47 6.40 -2.49 9.52
CA GLY A 47 5.09 -2.01 9.97
C GLY A 47 4.24 -3.11 10.63
N LYS A 48 4.26 -4.33 10.07
CA LYS A 48 3.65 -5.53 10.68
C LYS A 48 4.12 -5.81 12.11
N LYS A 49 5.31 -5.35 12.48
CA LYS A 49 5.89 -5.48 13.83
C LYS A 49 5.67 -4.25 14.71
N GLY A 50 4.85 -3.31 14.27
CA GLY A 50 4.61 -2.03 14.94
C GLY A 50 5.74 -1.02 14.77
N SER A 51 6.54 -1.11 13.71
CA SER A 51 7.63 -0.16 13.44
C SER A 51 7.68 0.26 11.96
N PRO A 52 6.62 0.94 11.46
CA PRO A 52 6.59 1.41 10.08
C PRO A 52 7.69 2.45 9.82
N ASN A 53 8.17 2.49 8.58
CA ASN A 53 9.26 3.38 8.15
C ASN A 53 8.78 4.84 7.90
N LEU A 54 8.00 5.43 8.82
CA LEU A 54 7.35 6.74 8.65
C LEU A 54 8.32 7.87 8.23
N LYS A 55 9.54 7.90 8.77
CA LYS A 55 10.56 8.89 8.39
C LYS A 55 10.95 8.80 6.90
N LEU A 56 10.98 7.59 6.34
CA LEU A 56 11.23 7.37 4.92
C LEU A 56 10.05 7.88 4.08
N TYR A 57 8.82 7.61 4.52
CA TYR A 57 7.63 8.05 3.79
C TYR A 57 7.51 9.57 3.76
N LYS A 58 7.75 10.22 4.90
CA LYS A 58 7.77 11.67 4.99
C LYS A 58 8.83 12.33 4.08
N SER A 59 9.95 11.66 3.80
CA SER A 59 10.97 12.20 2.88
C SER A 59 10.63 12.06 1.40
N ILE A 60 9.78 11.09 1.04
CA ILE A 60 9.43 10.78 -0.36
C ILE A 60 8.10 11.44 -0.75
N GLY A 61 7.17 11.57 0.20
CA GLY A 61 5.89 12.25 0.03
C GLY A 61 4.83 11.41 -0.71
N LYS A 62 3.99 12.11 -1.48
CA LYS A 62 2.66 11.67 -1.94
C LYS A 62 2.62 10.57 -3.01
N LYS A 63 3.71 10.34 -3.73
CA LYS A 63 3.74 9.46 -4.91
C LYS A 63 3.90 7.96 -4.61
N ILE A 64 3.73 7.56 -3.35
CA ILE A 64 3.85 6.15 -2.93
C ILE A 64 2.49 5.59 -2.52
N TRP A 65 2.32 4.30 -2.77
CA TRP A 65 1.22 3.50 -2.24
C TRP A 65 1.78 2.54 -1.20
N VAL A 66 1.33 2.66 0.05
CA VAL A 66 1.96 1.95 1.18
C VAL A 66 1.01 0.95 1.82
N ASP A 67 1.55 -0.22 2.12
CA ASP A 67 0.97 -1.27 2.94
C ASP A 67 1.88 -1.49 4.15
N THR A 68 1.53 -0.88 5.30
CA THR A 68 2.29 -1.04 6.54
C THR A 68 1.74 -2.09 7.48
N PHE A 69 0.71 -2.84 7.06
CA PHE A 69 -0.12 -3.64 7.97
C PHE A 69 -0.65 -2.79 9.15
N PRO A 70 -1.32 -1.65 8.88
CA PRO A 70 -1.91 -0.86 9.96
C PRO A 70 -2.89 -1.72 10.77
N ARG A 71 -3.08 -1.40 12.05
CA ARG A 71 -3.93 -2.21 12.97
C ARG A 71 -5.14 -1.43 13.50
N ASP A 72 -5.04 -0.11 13.48
CA ASP A 72 -6.09 0.79 13.93
C ASP A 72 -6.07 2.09 13.11
N LEU A 73 -6.98 2.99 13.42
CA LEU A 73 -7.08 4.29 12.75
C LEU A 73 -5.82 5.15 12.96
N ASN A 74 -5.16 5.06 14.12
CA ASN A 74 -3.98 5.89 14.40
C ASN A 74 -2.81 5.50 13.49
N ASP A 75 -2.60 4.19 13.26
CA ASP A 75 -1.60 3.70 12.31
C ASP A 75 -1.86 4.28 10.90
N ILE A 76 -3.13 4.47 10.50
CA ILE A 76 -3.52 5.06 9.20
C ILE A 76 -3.31 6.58 9.20
N LEU A 77 -3.72 7.27 10.26
CA LEU A 77 -3.54 8.71 10.42
C LEU A 77 -2.04 9.10 10.37
N ASP A 78 -1.16 8.30 10.95
CA ASP A 78 0.29 8.49 10.84
C ASP A 78 0.78 8.49 9.38
N LEU A 79 0.22 7.62 8.54
CA LEU A 79 0.52 7.57 7.10
C LEU A 79 -0.03 8.80 6.36
N VAL A 80 -1.25 9.23 6.71
CA VAL A 80 -1.85 10.44 6.16
C VAL A 80 -1.03 11.69 6.51
N VAL A 81 -0.55 11.79 7.77
CA VAL A 81 0.35 12.87 8.21
C VAL A 81 1.70 12.82 7.50
N CYS A 82 2.17 11.63 7.09
CA CYS A 82 3.33 11.50 6.20
C CYS A 82 3.06 11.93 4.75
N GLY A 83 1.81 12.26 4.42
CA GLY A 83 1.38 12.68 3.09
C GLY A 83 1.12 11.52 2.13
N ILE A 84 0.94 10.29 2.60
CA ILE A 84 0.68 9.13 1.72
C ILE A 84 -0.74 9.20 1.17
N GLU A 85 -0.92 9.19 -0.16
CA GLU A 85 -2.25 9.30 -0.80
C GLU A 85 -2.95 7.95 -0.99
N LYS A 86 -2.20 6.86 -1.17
CA LYS A 86 -2.73 5.50 -1.35
C LYS A 86 -2.27 4.59 -0.22
N ILE A 87 -3.21 3.97 0.48
CA ILE A 87 -2.95 3.12 1.65
C ILE A 87 -3.64 1.77 1.47
N THR A 88 -2.90 0.67 1.65
CA THR A 88 -3.50 -0.66 1.79
C THR A 88 -3.65 -1.03 3.25
N ILE A 89 -4.85 -1.48 3.62
CA ILE A 89 -5.16 -2.06 4.93
C ILE A 89 -5.37 -3.57 4.80
N ARG A 90 -5.05 -4.32 5.86
CA ARG A 90 -5.20 -5.79 5.89
C ARG A 90 -5.95 -6.21 7.15
N SER A 91 -6.94 -7.09 7.02
CA SER A 91 -7.61 -7.77 8.14
C SER A 91 -8.02 -6.86 9.29
N PHE A 92 -8.74 -5.76 8.97
CA PHE A 92 -9.30 -4.83 9.95
C PHE A 92 -10.67 -5.31 10.48
N ASP A 93 -10.92 -5.09 11.76
CA ASP A 93 -12.27 -5.26 12.34
C ASP A 93 -13.26 -4.29 11.70
N GLU A 94 -14.49 -4.74 11.47
CA GLU A 94 -15.53 -3.93 10.82
C GLU A 94 -15.79 -2.58 11.49
N LYS A 95 -15.67 -2.51 12.83
CA LYS A 95 -15.86 -1.26 13.58
C LYS A 95 -14.88 -0.16 13.16
N TYR A 96 -13.65 -0.52 12.81
CA TYR A 96 -12.63 0.41 12.38
C TYR A 96 -12.79 0.77 10.89
N LEU A 97 -13.37 -0.11 10.07
CA LEU A 97 -13.59 0.16 8.64
C LEU A 97 -14.59 1.31 8.42
N GLU A 98 -15.66 1.35 9.21
CA GLU A 98 -16.61 2.47 9.17
C GLU A 98 -15.95 3.78 9.61
N GLU A 99 -15.09 3.73 10.63
CA GLU A 99 -14.34 4.88 11.12
C GLU A 99 -13.36 5.41 10.07
N ILE A 100 -12.60 4.52 9.42
CA ILE A 100 -11.69 4.84 8.33
C ILE A 100 -12.44 5.52 7.19
N LYS A 101 -13.53 4.92 6.72
CA LYS A 101 -14.36 5.45 5.64
C LYS A 101 -14.85 6.88 5.94
N ASN A 102 -15.22 7.16 7.18
CA ASN A 102 -15.79 8.46 7.56
C ASN A 102 -14.74 9.53 7.88
N THR A 103 -13.48 9.13 8.13
CA THR A 103 -12.41 10.04 8.61
C THR A 103 -11.31 10.27 7.57
N ILE A 104 -11.03 9.27 6.73
CA ILE A 104 -9.88 9.26 5.83
C ILE A 104 -10.33 9.61 4.41
N GLU A 105 -9.80 10.69 3.85
CA GLU A 105 -10.07 11.13 2.48
C GLU A 105 -9.16 10.45 1.44
N ASN A 106 -8.05 9.85 1.90
CA ASN A 106 -7.06 9.16 1.07
C ASN A 106 -7.65 7.92 0.39
N GLU A 107 -7.03 7.47 -0.70
CA GLU A 107 -7.44 6.26 -1.40
C GLU A 107 -7.04 5.03 -0.56
N VAL A 108 -8.01 4.47 0.15
CA VAL A 108 -7.83 3.25 0.94
C VAL A 108 -8.20 2.04 0.10
N PHE A 109 -7.30 1.06 0.06
CA PHE A 109 -7.50 -0.26 -0.55
C PHE A 109 -7.50 -1.33 0.53
N ILE A 110 -8.29 -2.39 0.36
CA ILE A 110 -8.33 -3.51 1.30
C ILE A 110 -7.75 -4.78 0.68
N PHE A 111 -6.98 -5.54 1.45
CA PHE A 111 -6.34 -6.75 0.96
C PHE A 111 -7.30 -7.96 1.02
N ASP A 112 -7.53 -8.63 -0.11
CA ASP A 112 -8.31 -9.87 -0.26
C ASP A 112 -9.79 -9.83 0.23
N GLU A 113 -10.39 -8.66 0.42
CA GLU A 113 -11.75 -8.54 1.00
C GLU A 113 -12.72 -7.72 0.13
N ILE A 114 -13.13 -8.27 -1.03
CA ILE A 114 -14.04 -7.62 -1.99
C ILE A 114 -15.32 -7.10 -1.36
N GLU A 115 -16.02 -7.92 -0.57
CA GLU A 115 -17.32 -7.55 -0.02
C GLU A 115 -17.21 -6.38 0.98
N LYS A 116 -16.11 -6.32 1.73
CA LYS A 116 -15.83 -5.16 2.59
C LYS A 116 -15.46 -3.92 1.76
N ALA A 117 -14.66 -4.08 0.70
CA ALA A 117 -14.34 -2.97 -0.20
C ALA A 117 -15.62 -2.32 -0.77
N LYS A 118 -16.60 -3.13 -1.18
CA LYS A 118 -17.93 -2.66 -1.64
C LYS A 118 -18.71 -1.97 -0.52
N LYS A 119 -18.91 -2.67 0.61
CA LYS A 119 -19.71 -2.20 1.74
C LYS A 119 -19.24 -0.85 2.26
N TYR A 120 -17.91 -0.68 2.38
CA TYR A 120 -17.29 0.54 2.90
C TYR A 120 -16.83 1.52 1.82
N LYS A 121 -17.08 1.22 0.54
CA LYS A 121 -16.74 2.07 -0.62
C LYS A 121 -15.26 2.44 -0.69
N PHE A 122 -14.38 1.50 -0.37
CA PHE A 122 -12.94 1.66 -0.55
C PHE A 122 -12.57 1.72 -2.03
N ALA A 123 -11.41 2.32 -2.33
CA ALA A 123 -10.95 2.58 -3.71
C ALA A 123 -10.75 1.29 -4.52
N GLY A 124 -10.44 0.18 -3.85
CA GLY A 124 -10.28 -1.11 -4.50
C GLY A 124 -9.78 -2.21 -3.57
N VAL A 125 -9.38 -3.31 -4.20
CA VAL A 125 -8.84 -4.50 -3.54
C VAL A 125 -7.44 -4.78 -4.04
N VAL A 126 -6.54 -5.08 -3.11
CA VAL A 126 -5.24 -5.69 -3.42
C VAL A 126 -5.34 -7.19 -3.18
N THR A 127 -4.78 -8.01 -4.06
CA THR A 127 -4.85 -9.48 -3.93
C THR A 127 -3.58 -10.17 -4.42
N GLU A 128 -3.31 -11.38 -3.93
CA GLU A 128 -2.31 -12.29 -4.51
C GLU A 128 -2.93 -13.36 -5.42
N LYS A 129 -4.26 -13.44 -5.46
CA LYS A 129 -5.01 -14.47 -6.19
C LYS A 129 -5.69 -13.87 -7.41
N ASP A 130 -6.08 -14.73 -8.34
CA ASP A 130 -7.02 -14.32 -9.37
C ASP A 130 -8.39 -14.16 -8.72
N LEU A 131 -8.86 -12.92 -8.71
CA LEU A 131 -10.20 -12.56 -8.26
C LEU A 131 -11.03 -12.21 -9.47
N ASP A 132 -12.23 -12.77 -9.55
CA ASP A 132 -13.24 -12.33 -10.49
C ASP A 132 -14.29 -11.50 -9.75
N CYS A 133 -14.57 -10.31 -10.26
CA CYS A 133 -15.66 -9.48 -9.78
C CYS A 133 -16.36 -8.83 -10.96
N ASP A 134 -17.68 -8.95 -11.03
CA ASP A 134 -18.52 -8.22 -11.99
C ASP A 134 -18.81 -6.78 -11.56
N CYS A 135 -17.91 -6.20 -10.77
CA CYS A 135 -18.07 -4.87 -10.18
C CYS A 135 -17.01 -3.89 -10.69
N GLU A 136 -17.32 -2.59 -10.68
CA GLU A 136 -16.42 -1.50 -11.08
C GLU A 136 -15.28 -1.23 -10.06
N LEU A 137 -15.06 -2.13 -9.08
CA LEU A 137 -13.97 -2.00 -8.12
C LEU A 137 -12.63 -2.18 -8.83
N GLN A 138 -11.66 -1.35 -8.45
CA GLN A 138 -10.28 -1.54 -8.90
C GLN A 138 -9.70 -2.79 -8.24
N ILE A 139 -9.32 -3.79 -9.03
CA ILE A 139 -8.66 -5.00 -8.53
C ILE A 139 -7.20 -4.97 -8.92
N TRP A 140 -6.33 -5.04 -7.92
CA TRP A 140 -4.89 -4.94 -8.08
C TRP A 140 -4.21 -6.23 -7.62
N LYS A 141 -3.66 -6.99 -8.57
CA LYS A 141 -3.00 -8.27 -8.30
C LYS A 141 -1.50 -8.08 -8.12
N LEU A 142 -0.99 -8.49 -6.97
CA LEU A 142 0.44 -8.58 -6.70
C LEU A 142 1.03 -9.80 -7.44
N SER A 143 2.02 -9.56 -8.29
CA SER A 143 2.67 -10.57 -9.11
C SER A 143 4.17 -10.29 -9.20
N GLY A 144 4.95 -10.98 -8.37
CA GLY A 144 6.40 -10.74 -8.26
C GLY A 144 6.70 -9.32 -7.79
N ASP A 145 7.47 -8.58 -8.58
CA ASP A 145 7.90 -7.20 -8.28
C ASP A 145 6.98 -6.13 -8.87
N PHE A 146 5.74 -6.50 -9.18
CA PHE A 146 4.72 -5.59 -9.70
C PHE A 146 3.36 -5.85 -9.06
N ILE A 147 2.56 -4.80 -8.98
CA ILE A 147 1.12 -4.88 -8.74
C ILE A 147 0.40 -4.41 -10.01
N ARG A 148 -0.55 -5.20 -10.49
CA ARG A 148 -1.17 -5.03 -11.81
C ARG A 148 -2.67 -4.85 -11.68
N ARG A 149 -3.22 -3.88 -12.41
CA ARG A 149 -4.67 -3.68 -12.44
C ARG A 149 -5.32 -4.74 -13.31
N VAL A 150 -6.21 -5.57 -12.75
CA VAL A 150 -6.85 -6.70 -13.43
C VAL A 150 -8.22 -6.33 -14.00
N LYS A 151 -8.93 -5.37 -13.38
CA LYS A 151 -10.23 -4.83 -13.80
C LYS A 151 -10.37 -3.40 -13.25
#